data_AF-A0A7L7Z2G1-F1
#
_entry.id   AF-A0A7L7Z2G1-F1
#
_cell.length_a   1.000
_cell.length_b   1.000
_cell.length_c   1.000
_cell.angle_alpha   90.00
_cell.angle_beta   90.00
_cell.angle_gamma   90.00
#
_symmetry.space_group_name_H-M   'P 1'
#
loop_
_entity.id
_entity.type
_entity.pdbx_description
1 polymer ?
#
loop_
_entity_poly.entity_id
_entity_poly.type
_entity_poly.pdbx_seq_one_letter_code
_entity_poly.pdbx_strand_id
1 'polypeptide(L)'
;MHYRLMNEYDVDRPLWGDEGLCPDGTPELPPPVEAAVREWAAVFQAGFRWDRGWRDRAVAREHAAEGQRLIAILAGLLGPDDTVELLYWETDRRPTR
;
A
#
# COMPACT_ATOMS: atom_id res chain seq x y z
N MET A 1 -17.37 -2.46 0.15
CA MET A 1 -16.17 -2.97 0.87
C MET A 1 -15.20 -1.82 1.02
N HIS A 2 -14.56 -1.68 2.18
CA HIS A 2 -13.49 -0.69 2.32
C HIS A 2 -12.13 -1.36 2.20
N TYR A 3 -11.37 -0.94 1.18
CA TYR A 3 -10.03 -1.41 0.94
C TYR A 3 -8.98 -0.42 1.45
N ARG A 4 -7.84 -0.94 1.88
CA ARG A 4 -6.68 -0.14 2.30
C ARG A 4 -5.44 -0.69 1.62
N LEU A 5 -4.70 0.17 0.95
CA LEU A 5 -3.33 -0.11 0.53
C LEU A 5 -2.43 0.41 1.66
N MET A 6 -1.64 -0.47 2.27
CA MET A 6 -0.85 -0.11 3.44
C MET A 6 0.54 -0.72 3.33
N ASN A 7 1.58 -0.05 3.81
CA ASN A 7 2.87 -0.71 3.95
C ASN A 7 2.78 -1.86 4.97
N GLU A 8 3.34 -3.03 4.68
CA GLU A 8 3.44 -4.11 5.66
C GLU A 8 4.68 -4.97 5.35
N TYR A 9 5.34 -5.46 6.40
CA TYR A 9 6.47 -6.37 6.26
C TYR A 9 6.00 -7.79 5.94
N ASP A 10 6.78 -8.49 5.13
CA ASP A 10 6.53 -9.88 4.74
C ASP A 10 5.16 -10.11 4.05
N VAL A 11 4.55 -9.04 3.53
CA VAL A 11 3.31 -9.06 2.75
C VAL A 11 3.57 -8.53 1.35
N ASP A 12 3.58 -9.43 0.38
CA ASP A 12 3.87 -9.09 -1.02
C ASP A 12 2.73 -8.34 -1.69
N ARG A 13 1.50 -8.50 -1.22
CA ARG A 13 0.30 -7.87 -1.77
C ARG A 13 -0.48 -7.18 -0.66
N PRO A 14 -0.12 -5.96 -0.27
CA PRO A 14 -0.58 -5.40 0.99
C PRO A 14 -1.90 -4.63 0.82
N LEU A 15 -2.90 -5.34 0.28
CA LEU A 15 -4.28 -4.90 0.14
C LEU A 15 -5.11 -5.50 1.27
N TRP A 16 -5.79 -4.65 2.01
CA TRP A 16 -6.56 -5.02 3.18
C TRP A 16 -8.02 -4.68 2.96
N GLY A 17 -8.91 -5.57 3.34
CA GLY A 17 -10.35 -5.35 3.37
C GLY A 17 -10.85 -5.06 4.78
N ASP A 18 -12.17 -5.07 4.94
CA ASP A 18 -12.82 -4.92 6.24
C ASP A 18 -12.43 -6.04 7.23
N GLU A 19 -12.22 -7.27 6.72
CA GLU A 19 -11.89 -8.46 7.53
C GLU A 19 -10.37 -8.70 7.71
N GLY A 20 -9.51 -7.84 7.19
CA GLY A 20 -8.06 -8.00 7.26
C GLY A 20 -7.40 -8.14 5.88
N LEU A 21 -6.24 -8.79 5.82
CA LEU A 21 -5.46 -8.93 4.59
C LEU A 21 -6.30 -9.65 3.53
N CYS A 22 -6.45 -9.03 2.36
CA CYS A 22 -7.21 -9.66 1.30
C CYS A 22 -6.45 -10.87 0.74
N PRO A 23 -7.16 -11.98 0.46
CA PRO A 23 -6.55 -13.11 -0.22
C PRO A 23 -6.12 -12.71 -1.65
N ASP A 24 -5.22 -13.50 -2.23
CA ASP A 24 -4.82 -13.32 -3.63
C ASP A 24 -6.05 -13.35 -4.56
N GLY A 25 -6.05 -12.43 -5.54
CA GLY A 25 -7.17 -12.26 -6.46
C GLY A 25 -8.37 -11.51 -5.88
N THR A 26 -8.31 -10.99 -4.65
CA THR A 26 -9.39 -10.18 -4.04
C THR A 26 -8.88 -8.81 -3.63
N PRO A 27 -9.39 -7.68 -4.14
CA PRO A 27 -10.20 -7.59 -5.34
C PRO A 27 -9.43 -8.14 -6.55
N GLU A 28 -10.15 -8.53 -7.60
CA GLU A 28 -9.52 -8.93 -8.85
C GLU A 28 -8.92 -7.68 -9.52
N LEU A 29 -7.61 -7.72 -9.76
CA LEU A 29 -6.88 -6.61 -10.39
C LEU A 29 -6.38 -7.03 -11.77
N PRO A 30 -6.36 -6.11 -12.75
CA PRO A 30 -5.65 -6.33 -13.99
C PRO A 30 -4.19 -6.70 -13.71
N PRO A 31 -3.58 -7.66 -14.44
CA PRO A 31 -2.22 -8.13 -14.16
C PRO A 31 -1.15 -7.03 -14.03
N PRO A 32 -1.17 -5.94 -14.84
CA PRO A 32 -0.22 -4.85 -14.68
C PRO A 32 -0.34 -4.11 -13.34
N VAL A 33 -1.57 -3.96 -12.82
CA VAL A 33 -1.84 -3.27 -11.55
C VAL A 33 -1.44 -4.15 -10.38
N GLU A 34 -1.76 -5.45 -10.46
CA GLU A 34 -1.32 -6.44 -9.48
C GLU A 34 0.21 -6.46 -9.36
N ALA A 35 0.93 -6.45 -10.49
CA ALA A 35 2.39 -6.37 -10.51
C ALA A 35 2.92 -5.07 -9.88
N ALA A 36 2.28 -3.94 -10.17
CA ALA A 36 2.68 -2.65 -9.61
C ALA A 36 2.46 -2.57 -8.09
N VAL A 37 1.37 -3.13 -7.56
CA VAL A 37 1.13 -3.24 -6.11
C VAL A 37 2.22 -4.08 -5.44
N ARG A 38 2.62 -5.19 -6.05
CA ARG A 38 3.67 -6.07 -5.52
C ARG A 38 5.04 -5.41 -5.55
N GLU A 39 5.38 -4.73 -6.63
CA GLU A 39 6.63 -3.96 -6.74
C GLU A 39 6.69 -2.85 -5.70
N TRP A 40 5.58 -2.12 -5.51
CA TRP A 40 5.45 -1.10 -4.48
C TRP A 40 5.74 -1.68 -3.09
N ALA A 41 5.13 -2.82 -2.74
CA ALA A 41 5.40 -3.50 -1.48
C ALA A 41 6.87 -3.93 -1.33
N ALA A 42 7.48 -4.47 -2.38
CA ALA A 42 8.88 -4.89 -2.39
C ALA A 42 9.84 -3.71 -2.14
N VAL A 43 9.56 -2.53 -2.72
CA VAL A 43 10.34 -1.30 -2.47
C VAL A 43 10.30 -0.91 -1.00
N PHE A 44 9.14 -0.99 -0.34
CA PHE A 44 9.02 -0.75 1.10
C PHE A 44 9.85 -1.75 1.91
N GLN A 45 9.68 -3.05 1.66
CA GLN A 45 10.37 -4.12 2.39
C GLN A 45 11.90 -4.02 2.27
N ALA A 46 12.40 -3.57 1.11
CA ALA A 46 13.81 -3.35 0.86
C ALA A 46 14.34 -2.03 1.45
N GLY A 47 13.53 -0.97 1.40
CA GLY A 47 13.95 0.41 1.64
C GLY A 47 13.68 0.97 3.03
N PHE A 48 12.68 0.45 3.74
CA PHE A 48 12.22 0.97 5.02
C PHE A 48 12.51 0.02 6.19
N ARG A 49 13.03 0.56 7.28
CA ARG A 49 13.21 -0.15 8.55
C ARG A 49 12.51 0.61 9.67
N TRP A 50 11.70 -0.07 10.48
CA TRP A 50 10.88 0.58 11.52
C TRP A 50 11.69 1.35 12.59
N ASP A 51 12.95 0.96 12.81
CA ASP A 51 13.88 1.56 13.76
C ASP A 51 14.65 2.75 13.16
N ARG A 52 14.90 2.74 11.85
CA ARG A 52 15.80 3.68 11.16
C ARG A 52 15.13 4.53 10.07
N GLY A 53 13.89 4.23 9.73
CA GLY A 53 13.15 4.84 8.63
C GLY A 53 13.63 4.38 7.25
N TRP A 54 13.39 5.21 6.24
CA TRP A 54 13.86 5.00 4.88
C TRP A 54 15.37 5.21 4.78
N ARG A 55 16.05 4.26 4.13
CA ARG A 55 17.49 4.38 3.85
C ARG A 55 17.80 5.51 2.87
N ASP A 56 16.90 5.77 1.93
CA ASP A 56 17.04 6.80 0.91
C ASP A 56 15.77 7.65 0.82
N ARG A 57 15.94 8.98 0.90
CA ARG A 57 14.85 9.96 0.83
C ARG A 57 14.26 10.09 -0.57
N ALA A 58 15.03 9.85 -1.63
CA ALA A 58 14.52 9.83 -2.99
C ALA A 58 13.57 8.65 -3.17
N VAL A 59 14.01 7.45 -2.77
CA VAL A 59 13.18 6.23 -2.77
C VAL A 59 11.92 6.41 -1.93
N ALA A 60 12.01 7.01 -0.75
CA ALA A 60 10.84 7.30 0.08
C ALA A 60 9.79 8.18 -0.63
N ARG A 61 10.24 9.21 -1.36
CA ARG A 61 9.37 10.11 -2.12
C ARG A 61 8.75 9.42 -3.32
N GLU A 62 9.53 8.62 -4.04
CA GLU A 62 9.05 7.84 -5.19
C GLU A 62 8.03 6.79 -4.74
N HIS A 63 8.30 6.08 -3.63
CA HIS A 63 7.37 5.15 -3.00
C HIS A 63 6.05 5.82 -2.62
N ALA A 64 6.13 7.01 -2.01
CA ALA A 64 4.94 7.77 -1.63
C ALA A 64 4.13 8.22 -2.85
N ALA A 65 4.80 8.73 -3.89
CA ALA A 65 4.16 9.15 -5.14
C ALA A 65 3.50 7.96 -5.86
N GLU A 66 4.15 6.79 -5.86
CA GLU A 66 3.61 5.59 -6.46
C GLU A 66 2.38 5.08 -5.72
N GLY A 67 2.39 5.07 -4.38
CA GLY A 67 1.21 4.69 -3.59
C GLY A 67 0.00 5.57 -3.90
N GLN A 68 0.21 6.89 -4.07
CA GLN A 68 -0.85 7.82 -4.48
C GLN A 68 -1.39 7.52 -5.89
N ARG A 69 -0.50 7.18 -6.85
CA ARG A 69 -0.91 6.75 -8.20
C ARG A 69 -1.72 5.46 -8.16
N LEU A 70 -1.28 4.48 -7.37
CA LEU A 70 -1.96 3.20 -7.21
C LEU A 70 -3.37 3.38 -6.63
N ILE A 71 -3.57 4.23 -5.62
CA ILE A 71 -4.92 4.51 -5.10
C ILE A 71 -5.84 5.08 -6.17
N ALA A 72 -5.36 6.04 -6.97
CA ALA A 72 -6.19 6.63 -8.03
C ALA A 72 -6.59 5.58 -9.07
N ILE A 73 -5.69 4.65 -9.41
CA ILE A 73 -5.97 3.53 -10.33
C ILE A 73 -6.97 2.56 -9.69
N LEU A 74 -6.71 2.12 -8.46
CA LEU A 74 -7.56 1.18 -7.73
C LEU A 74 -8.98 1.73 -7.56
N ALA A 75 -9.12 3.00 -7.17
CA ALA A 75 -10.42 3.65 -7.03
C ALA A 75 -11.24 3.63 -8.34
N GLY A 76 -10.58 3.65 -9.51
CA GLY A 76 -11.24 3.54 -10.81
C GLY A 76 -11.57 2.11 -11.24
N LEU A 77 -11.00 1.10 -10.58
CA LEU A 77 -11.20 -0.33 -10.89
C LEU A 77 -12.22 -1.00 -9.97
N LEU A 78 -12.40 -0.47 -8.76
CA LEU A 78 -13.29 -1.01 -7.76
C LEU A 78 -14.77 -0.76 -8.09
N GLY A 79 -15.66 -1.51 -7.44
CA GLY A 79 -17.10 -1.33 -7.58
C GLY A 79 -17.56 0.07 -7.11
N PRO A 80 -18.74 0.55 -7.56
CA PRO A 80 -19.21 1.90 -7.24
C PRO A 80 -19.46 2.16 -5.74
N ASP A 81 -19.66 1.10 -4.96
CA ASP A 81 -19.85 1.15 -3.50
C ASP A 81 -18.57 0.81 -2.72
N ASP A 82 -17.49 0.49 -3.43
CA ASP A 82 -16.20 0.17 -2.84
C ASP A 82 -15.32 1.41 -2.75
N THR A 83 -14.50 1.46 -1.72
CA THR A 83 -13.56 2.57 -1.50
C THR A 83 -12.16 2.03 -1.27
N VAL A 84 -11.15 2.85 -1.55
CA VAL A 84 -9.76 2.50 -1.25
C VAL A 84 -9.01 3.72 -0.73
N GLU A 85 -8.23 3.52 0.32
CA GLU A 85 -7.36 4.57 0.89
C GLU A 85 -5.91 4.09 1.04
N LEU A 86 -4.99 5.05 1.07
CA LEU A 86 -3.58 4.81 1.36
C LEU A 86 -3.30 5.06 2.83
N LEU A 87 -2.81 4.06 3.53
CA LEU A 87 -2.42 4.17 4.93
C LEU A 87 -0.92 3.96 5.11
N TYR A 88 -0.32 4.85 5.88
CA TYR A 88 1.08 4.79 6.27
C TYR A 88 1.14 4.73 7.80
N TRP A 89 0.99 3.54 8.39
CA TRP A 89 1.09 3.39 9.85
C TRP A 89 2.45 3.89 10.37
N GLU A 90 3.50 3.85 9.55
CA GLU A 90 4.83 4.33 9.91
C GLU A 90 4.89 5.85 10.12
N THR A 91 3.90 6.58 9.60
CA THR A 91 3.75 8.02 9.80
C THR A 91 2.81 8.36 10.95
N ASP A 92 2.02 7.40 11.45
CA ASP A 92 1.02 7.60 12.49
C ASP A 92 1.60 7.55 13.92
N ARG A 93 2.91 7.83 14.06
CA ARG A 93 3.50 8.17 15.34
C ARG A 93 2.99 9.53 15.79
N ARG A 94 1.77 9.59 16.35
CA ARG A 94 1.40 10.66 17.27
C ARG A 94 2.51 10.74 18.33
N PRO A 95 3.20 11.88 18.52
CA PRO A 95 4.03 12.03 19.69
C PRO A 95 3.11 11.87 20.90
N THR A 96 3.35 10.83 21.70
CA THR A 96 2.80 10.76 23.05
C THR A 96 3.22 12.04 23.75
N ARG A 97 2.25 12.93 23.97
CA ARG A 97 2.41 14.10 24.85
C ARG A 97 2.54 13.64 26.29
#